data_AF-A0A382JZL4-F1
#
_entry.id   AF-A0A382JZL4-F1
#
_cell.length_a   1.000
_cell.length_b   1.000
_cell.length_c   1.000
_cell.angle_alpha   90.00
_cell.angle_beta   90.00
_cell.angle_gamma   90.00
#
_symmetry.space_group_name_H-M   'P 1'
#
loop_
_entity.id
_entity.type
_entity.pdbx_description
1 polymer ?
#
loop_
_entity_poly.entity_id
_entity_poly.type
_entity_poly.pdbx_seq_one_letter_code
_entity_poly.pdbx_strand_id
1 'polypeptide(L)' 'SSVIKNENYEKTLEILSSAKKTTDNFFENVVVNDENENMKKNRLELLEMFCNTFDNFIDFSKIEGA' A
#
# COMPACT_ATOMS: atom_id res chain seq x y z
N SER A 1 -4.34 -2.87 28.01
CA SER A 1 -2.88 -2.81 27.85
C SER A 1 -2.57 -2.83 26.37
N SER A 2 -2.44 -1.66 25.75
CA SER A 2 -2.09 -1.56 24.34
C SER A 2 -0.60 -1.83 24.21
N VAL A 3 -0.26 -3.00 23.67
CA VAL A 3 1.11 -3.30 23.25
C VAL A 3 1.39 -2.36 22.09
N ILE A 4 1.99 -1.20 22.37
CA ILE A 4 2.62 -0.37 21.36
C ILE A 4 3.78 -1.23 20.88
N LYS A 5 3.55 -2.01 19.82
CA LYS A 5 4.62 -2.65 19.08
C LYS A 5 5.53 -1.51 18.66
N ASN A 6 6.76 -1.48 19.19
CA ASN A 6 7.85 -0.69 18.64
C ASN A 6 8.20 -1.25 17.26
N GLU A 7 7.27 -1.17 16.31
CA GLU A 7 7.61 -1.30 14.91
C GLU A 7 8.55 -0.15 14.58
N ASN A 8 9.71 -0.49 14.05
CA ASN A 8 10.69 0.50 13.62
C ASN A 8 10.09 1.22 12.41
N TYR A 9 9.40 2.33 12.69
CA TYR A 9 8.66 3.12 11.72
C TYR A 9 9.53 3.55 10.54
N GLU A 10 10.78 3.94 10.81
CA GLU A 10 11.78 4.28 9.79
C GLU A 10 12.06 3.08 8.87
N LYS A 11 12.33 1.91 9.43
CA LYS A 11 12.54 0.68 8.64
C LYS A 11 11.30 0.28 7.84
N THR A 12 10.10 0.47 8.39
CA THR A 12 8.85 0.22 7.67
C THR A 12 8.71 1.18 6.49
N LEU A 13 8.98 2.47 6.68
CA LEU A 13 8.97 3.47 5.61
C LEU A 13 10.02 3.18 4.53
N GLU A 14 11.22 2.75 4.90
CA GLU A 14 12.26 2.32 3.95
C GLU A 14 11.76 1.16 3.08
N ILE A 15 11.15 0.13 3.70
CA ILE A 15 10.58 -1.01 2.97
C ILE A 15 9.48 -0.55 2.01
N LEU A 16 8.54 0.27 2.47
CA LEU A 16 7.44 0.77 1.65
C LEU A 16 7.96 1.65 0.48
N SER A 17 8.92 2.52 0.75
CA SER A 17 9.56 3.35 -0.28
C SER A 17 10.27 2.49 -1.33
N SER A 18 10.93 1.43 -0.91
CA SER A 18 11.59 0.48 -1.83
C SER A 18 10.59 -0.31 -2.67
N ALA A 19 9.45 -0.68 -2.07
CA ALA A 19 8.40 -1.44 -2.73
C ALA A 19 7.62 -0.59 -3.74
N LYS A 20 7.48 0.71 -3.50
CA LYS A 20 6.67 1.63 -4.32
C LYS A 20 6.97 1.52 -5.81
N LYS A 21 8.25 1.59 -6.21
CA LYS A 21 8.64 1.53 -7.63
C LYS A 21 8.22 0.22 -8.29
N THR A 22 8.36 -0.89 -7.59
CA THR A 22 7.98 -2.21 -8.10
C THR A 22 6.46 -2.31 -8.23
N THR A 23 5.71 -1.79 -7.26
CA THR A 23 4.24 -1.73 -7.31
C THR A 23 3.74 -0.82 -8.43
N ASP A 24 4.35 0.36 -8.62
CA ASP A 24 4.01 1.28 -9.72
C ASP A 24 4.21 0.58 -11.08
N ASN A 25 5.39 0.02 -11.32
CA ASN A 25 5.73 -0.68 -12.58
C ASN A 25 4.79 -1.86 -12.87
N PHE A 26 4.32 -2.55 -11.83
CA PHE A 26 3.34 -3.62 -11.98
C PHE A 26 2.02 -3.07 -12.54
N PHE A 27 1.51 -1.97 -11.98
CA PHE A 27 0.24 -1.38 -12.42
C PHE A 27 0.33 -0.57 -13.71
N GLU A 28 1.51 -0.13 -14.15
CA GLU A 28 1.69 0.44 -15.50
C GLU A 28 1.26 -0.51 -16.62
N ASN A 29 1.41 -1.82 -16.39
CA ASN A 29 1.11 -2.85 -17.38
C ASN A 29 -0.17 -3.63 -17.08
N VAL A 30 -0.91 -3.26 -16.02
CA VAL A 30 -2.12 -3.95 -15.59
C VAL A 30 -3.32 -3.02 -15.75
N VAL A 31 -4.24 -3.41 -16.64
CA VAL A 31 -5.54 -2.76 -16.76
C VAL A 31 -6.41 -3.21 -15.59
N VAL A 32 -6.64 -2.32 -14.63
CA VAL A 32 -7.48 -2.63 -13.45
C VAL A 32 -8.96 -2.66 -13.81
N ASN A 33 -9.42 -1.69 -14.60
CA ASN A 33 -10.80 -1.61 -15.07
C ASN A 33 -11.00 -2.42 -16.36
N ASP A 34 -10.65 -3.70 -16.30
CA ASP A 34 -10.81 -4.64 -17.41
C ASP A 34 -12.30 -4.84 -17.73
N GLU A 35 -12.63 -5.12 -19.00
CA GLU A 35 -14.01 -5.42 -19.42
C GLU A 35 -14.49 -6.77 -18.86
N ASN A 36 -13.57 -7.70 -18.60
CA ASN A 36 -13.86 -8.93 -17.90
C ASN A 36 -14.04 -8.65 -16.40
N GLU A 37 -15.28 -8.72 -15.94
CA GLU A 37 -15.64 -8.43 -14.54
C GLU A 37 -14.90 -9.30 -13.51
N ASN A 38 -14.54 -10.54 -13.83
CA ASN A 38 -13.74 -11.38 -12.92
C ASN A 38 -12.30 -10.87 -12.82
N MET A 39 -11.72 -10.45 -13.94
CA MET A 39 -10.38 -9.85 -13.97
C MET A 39 -10.38 -8.53 -13.21
N LYS A 40 -11.35 -7.64 -13.49
CA LYS A 40 -11.52 -6.37 -12.80
C LYS A 40 -11.65 -6.55 -11.29
N LYS A 41 -12.52 -7.46 -10.84
CA LYS A 41 -12.66 -7.78 -9.41
C LYS A 41 -11.33 -8.22 -8.80
N ASN A 42 -10.63 -9.15 -9.43
CA ASN A 42 -9.33 -9.60 -8.94
C ASN A 42 -8.29 -8.48 -8.84
N ARG A 43 -8.23 -7.58 -9.85
CA ARG A 43 -7.29 -6.46 -9.85
C ARG A 43 -7.65 -5.39 -8.82
N LEU A 44 -8.94 -5.14 -8.60
CA LEU A 44 -9.42 -4.23 -7.55
C LEU A 44 -9.10 -4.77 -6.15
N GLU A 45 -9.32 -6.05 -5.89
CA GLU A 45 -8.93 -6.67 -4.61
C GLU A 45 -7.41 -6.60 -4.38
N LEU A 46 -6.61 -6.82 -5.43
CA LEU A 46 -5.16 -6.68 -5.36
C LEU A 46 -4.73 -5.23 -5.09
N LEU A 47 -5.33 -4.27 -5.79
CA LEU A 47 -5.07 -2.84 -5.60
C LEU A 47 -5.43 -2.40 -4.17
N GLU A 48 -6.60 -2.81 -3.68
CA GLU A 48 -7.04 -2.55 -2.31
C GLU A 48 -6.07 -3.12 -1.28
N MET A 49 -5.56 -4.33 -1.49
CA MET A 49 -4.56 -4.93 -0.59
C MET A 49 -3.27 -4.10 -0.52
N PHE A 50 -2.81 -3.55 -1.65
CA PHE A 50 -1.68 -2.64 -1.66
C PHE A 50 -2.01 -1.34 -0.91
N CYS A 51 -3.12 -0.68 -1.24
CA CYS A 51 -3.54 0.56 -0.56
C CYS A 51 -3.61 0.37 0.95
N ASN A 52 -4.30 -0.68 1.41
CA ASN A 52 -4.40 -1.00 2.83
C ASN A 52 -3.03 -1.25 3.47
N THR A 53 -2.08 -1.86 2.74
CA THR A 53 -0.72 -2.03 3.24
C THR A 53 -0.05 -0.67 3.46
N PHE A 54 -0.11 0.25 2.50
CA PHE A 54 0.47 1.58 2.66
C PHE A 54 -0.25 2.39 3.75
N ASP A 55 -1.59 2.38 3.78
CA ASP A 55 -2.40 3.15 4.73
C ASP A 55 -2.21 2.68 6.18
N ASN A 56 -2.04 1.38 6.42
CA ASN A 56 -1.83 0.83 7.77
C ASN A 56 -0.51 1.29 8.41
N PHE A 57 0.47 1.67 7.61
CA PHE A 57 1.80 2.04 8.09
C PHE A 57 2.09 3.53 7.93
N ILE A 58 1.38 4.23 7.04
CA ILE A 58 1.49 5.67 6.90
C ILE A 58 0.48 6.32 7.87
N ASP A 59 0.89 6.43 9.12
CA ASP A 59 0.20 7.27 10.10
C ASP A 59 0.40 8.76 9.75
N PHE A 60 -0.46 9.29 8.88
CA PHE A 60 -0.41 10.69 8.46
C PHE A 60 -0.58 11.68 9.62
N SER A 61 -1.16 11.26 10.76
CA SER A 61 -1.24 12.10 11.96
C SER A 61 0.13 12.47 12.53
N LYS A 62 1.19 11.74 12.16
CA LYS A 62 2.58 12.03 12.49
C LYS A 62 3.34 12.79 11.40
N ILE A 63 2.79 12.86 10.20
CA ILE A 63 3.32 13.66 9.07
C ILE A 63 2.74 15.07 9.11
N GLU A 64 1.55 15.24 9.71
CA GLU A 64 1.03 16.54 10.13
C GLU A 64 1.93 17.14 11.23
N GLY A 65 3.00 17.80 10.81
CA GLY A 65 3.84 18.63 11.65
C GLY A 65 3.50 20.10 11.48
N ALA A 66 3.13 20.73 12.60
CA ALA A 66 3.03 22.16 12.91
C ALA A 66 1.77 22.94 12.45
#